data_AF-A0A5P8WG07-F1
#
_entry.id   AF-A0A5P8WG07-F1
#
_cell.length_a   1.000
_cell.length_b   1.000
_cell.length_c   1.000
_cell.angle_alpha   90.00
_cell.angle_beta   90.00
_cell.angle_gamma   90.00
#
_symmetry.space_group_name_H-M   'P 1'
#
loop_
_entity.id
_entity.type
_entity.pdbx_description
1 polymer ?
#
loop_
_entity_poly.entity_id
_entity_poly.type
_entity_poly.pdbx_seq_one_letter_code
_entity_poly.pdbx_strand_id
1 'polypeptide(L)'
;MNYFPRLHCFGVWVLGDQLWSQQSALQSCLLPKQQTPVIFIESLTHAGQLPYHLQKLVLVWSAMRHFAAELRSLGFPVTYAQSQDFNTPLLQWIEQYQITELRVMTPTDRPFAAWLNICESQSPGWIYPLFPHPLDKSAITLTSHEWIDTPLAE
;
A
#
# COMPACT_ATOMS: atom_id res chain seq x y z
N MET A 1 -19.42 28.72 0.52
CA MET A 1 -18.70 27.81 1.43
C MET A 1 -17.39 27.42 0.75
N ASN A 2 -16.25 27.62 1.40
CA ASN A 2 -14.93 27.50 0.78
C ASN A 2 -14.63 26.07 0.32
N TYR A 3 -14.46 25.90 -0.98
CA TYR A 3 -14.03 24.65 -1.63
C TYR A 3 -12.51 24.54 -1.44
N PHE A 4 -12.06 23.88 -0.36
CA PHE A 4 -10.67 23.46 -0.25
C PHE A 4 -10.52 22.16 -1.05
N PRO A 5 -9.81 22.14 -2.19
CA PRO A 5 -9.50 20.88 -2.85
C PRO A 5 -8.65 20.05 -1.88
N ARG A 6 -9.19 18.92 -1.40
CA ARG A 6 -8.37 17.95 -0.66
C ARG A 6 -7.32 17.43 -1.63
N LEU A 7 -6.06 17.75 -1.36
CA LEU A 7 -4.93 17.23 -2.12
C LEU A 7 -5.00 15.69 -2.08
N HIS A 8 -5.09 15.05 -3.23
CA HIS A 8 -4.98 13.60 -3.35
C HIS A 8 -3.59 13.19 -2.88
N CYS A 9 -3.52 12.44 -1.78
CA CYS A 9 -2.28 11.91 -1.23
C CYS A 9 -2.29 10.39 -1.41
N PHE A 10 -1.43 9.86 -2.27
CA PHE A 10 -1.27 8.42 -2.41
C PHE A 10 -0.04 7.92 -1.64
N GLY A 11 -0.12 6.68 -1.16
CA GLY A 11 0.99 5.98 -0.51
C GLY A 11 1.20 4.61 -1.12
N VAL A 12 2.44 4.13 -1.10
CA VAL A 12 2.82 2.82 -1.66
C VAL A 12 3.14 1.84 -0.54
N TRP A 13 2.48 0.68 -0.54
CA TRP A 13 2.89 -0.46 0.29
C TRP A 13 3.71 -1.44 -0.57
N VAL A 14 4.92 -1.74 -0.13
CA VAL A 14 5.82 -2.69 -0.80
C VAL A 14 5.88 -4.00 -0.02
N LEU A 15 5.60 -5.11 -0.73
CA LEU A 15 5.64 -6.46 -0.16
C LEU A 15 7.04 -7.09 -0.26
N GLY A 16 7.27 -8.14 0.52
CA GLY A 16 8.59 -8.79 0.62
C GLY A 16 9.06 -9.50 -0.65
N ASP A 17 8.17 -9.75 -1.61
CA ASP A 17 8.45 -10.29 -2.93
C ASP A 17 8.57 -9.21 -4.02
N GLN A 18 8.45 -7.92 -3.66
CA GLN A 18 8.34 -6.76 -4.58
C GLN A 18 9.53 -5.80 -4.52
N LEU A 19 10.73 -6.32 -4.29
CA LEU A 19 11.90 -5.55 -3.90
C LEU A 19 12.76 -5.07 -5.09
N TRP A 20 12.17 -4.28 -5.98
CA TRP A 20 12.90 -3.63 -7.08
C TRP A 20 12.33 -2.24 -7.41
N SER A 21 13.19 -1.32 -7.85
CA SER A 21 12.84 0.10 -8.04
C SER A 21 11.89 0.38 -9.21
N GLN A 22 11.78 -0.54 -10.16
CA GLN A 22 10.93 -0.43 -11.35
C GLN A 22 9.56 -1.11 -11.18
N GLN A 23 9.13 -1.42 -9.95
CA GLN A 23 7.82 -2.02 -9.73
C GLN A 23 6.68 -1.04 -10.05
N SER A 24 5.56 -1.57 -10.51
CA SER A 24 4.43 -0.78 -11.02
C SER A 24 3.82 0.14 -9.98
N ALA A 25 3.77 -0.26 -8.70
CA ALA A 25 3.27 0.61 -7.64
C ALA A 25 4.11 1.89 -7.49
N LEU A 26 5.44 1.78 -7.54
CA LEU A 26 6.34 2.96 -7.51
C LEU A 26 6.29 3.75 -8.82
N GLN A 27 6.18 3.09 -9.97
CA GLN A 27 6.14 3.75 -11.29
C GLN A 27 4.83 4.50 -11.55
N SER A 28 3.72 4.02 -10.99
CA SER A 28 2.41 4.66 -11.15
C SER A 28 2.34 6.04 -10.48
N CYS A 29 3.25 6.34 -9.56
CA CYS A 29 3.25 7.56 -8.74
C CYS A 29 3.60 8.79 -9.57
N LEU A 30 2.66 9.75 -9.66
CA LEU A 30 2.83 11.00 -10.42
C LEU A 30 3.46 12.14 -9.60
N LEU A 31 3.59 11.95 -8.29
CA LEU A 31 4.16 12.90 -7.34
C LEU A 31 5.68 12.72 -7.27
N PRO A 32 6.41 13.78 -6.88
CA PRO A 32 7.83 13.65 -6.57
C PRO A 32 8.08 12.57 -5.51
N LYS A 33 9.25 11.93 -5.56
CA LYS A 33 9.65 10.86 -4.62
C LYS A 33 9.49 11.28 -3.15
N GLN A 34 9.83 12.53 -2.84
CA GLN A 34 9.76 13.13 -1.51
C GLN A 34 8.32 13.28 -0.97
N GLN A 35 7.32 13.21 -1.85
CA GLN A 35 5.89 13.30 -1.51
C GLN A 35 5.18 11.96 -1.67
N THR A 36 5.92 10.90 -1.98
CA THR A 36 5.36 9.55 -2.16
C THR A 36 5.76 8.69 -0.95
N PRO A 37 4.98 8.68 0.14
CA PRO A 37 5.30 7.86 1.28
C PRO A 37 5.27 6.38 0.89
N VAL A 38 6.21 5.61 1.43
CA VAL A 38 6.34 4.17 1.20
C VAL A 38 6.35 3.44 2.55
N ILE A 39 5.64 2.33 2.66
CA ILE A 39 5.67 1.47 3.85
C ILE A 39 6.12 0.04 3.53
N PHE A 40 6.91 -0.51 4.46
CA PHE A 40 7.22 -1.93 4.58
C PHE A 40 6.76 -2.42 5.95
N ILE A 41 6.23 -3.65 6.02
CA ILE A 41 5.76 -4.24 7.28
C ILE A 41 6.28 -5.67 7.40
N GLU A 42 7.04 -5.95 8.45
CA GLU A 42 7.34 -7.30 8.91
C GLU A 42 6.23 -7.74 9.87
N SER A 43 5.38 -8.68 9.44
CA SER A 43 4.32 -9.26 10.27
C SER A 43 4.73 -10.63 10.81
N LEU A 44 4.87 -10.73 12.14
CA LEU A 44 5.22 -11.98 12.81
C LEU A 44 4.11 -13.03 12.71
N THR A 45 2.83 -12.61 12.86
CA THR A 45 1.70 -13.55 12.76
C THR A 45 1.61 -14.15 11.36
N HIS A 46 1.80 -13.34 10.32
CA HIS A 46 1.77 -13.82 8.94
C HIS A 46 2.95 -14.75 8.63
N ALA A 47 4.15 -14.43 9.12
CA ALA A 47 5.32 -15.30 8.99
C ALA A 47 5.11 -16.67 9.65
N GLY A 48 4.26 -16.75 10.69
CA GLY A 48 3.89 -17.99 11.37
C GLY A 48 2.71 -18.76 10.77
N GLN A 49 1.98 -18.21 9.79
CA GLN A 49 0.83 -18.89 9.16
C GLN A 49 1.24 -20.05 8.24
N LEU A 50 2.47 -20.02 7.73
CA LEU A 50 3.00 -21.05 6.86
C LEU A 50 4.32 -21.56 7.46
N PRO A 51 4.69 -22.83 7.23
CA PRO A 51 5.91 -23.42 7.74
C PRO A 51 7.13 -22.94 6.94
N TYR A 52 7.35 -21.63 6.90
CA TYR A 52 8.51 -21.04 6.25
C TYR A 52 9.77 -21.38 7.04
N HIS A 53 10.82 -21.79 6.32
CA HIS A 53 12.13 -21.96 6.92
C HIS A 53 12.65 -20.62 7.45
N LEU A 54 13.25 -20.63 8.64
CA LEU A 54 13.83 -19.43 9.27
C LEU A 54 14.81 -18.70 8.35
N GLN A 55 15.61 -19.43 7.58
CA GLN A 55 16.54 -18.85 6.60
C GLN A 55 15.82 -18.04 5.52
N LYS A 56 14.64 -18.50 5.05
CA LYS A 56 13.83 -17.76 4.08
C LYS A 56 13.32 -16.46 4.68
N LEU A 57 12.80 -16.49 5.92
CA LEU A 57 12.31 -15.30 6.60
C LEU A 57 13.42 -14.27 6.81
N VAL A 58 14.58 -14.71 7.30
CA VAL A 58 15.77 -13.86 7.49
C VAL A 58 16.21 -13.25 6.16
N LEU A 59 16.24 -14.03 5.07
CA LEU A 59 16.60 -13.55 3.75
C LEU A 59 15.64 -12.45 3.26
N VAL A 60 14.32 -12.72 3.31
CA VAL A 60 13.29 -11.78 2.85
C VAL A 60 13.32 -10.48 3.66
N TRP A 61 13.35 -10.57 4.99
CA TRP A 61 13.39 -9.36 5.84
C TRP A 61 14.69 -8.58 5.67
N SER A 62 15.83 -9.26 5.50
CA SER A 62 17.08 -8.57 5.20
C SER A 62 16.99 -7.82 3.87
N ALA A 63 16.45 -8.45 2.82
CA ALA A 63 16.23 -7.81 1.53
C ALA A 63 15.28 -6.61 1.65
N MET A 64 14.18 -6.73 2.40
CA MET A 64 13.23 -5.63 2.64
C MET A 64 13.92 -4.43 3.32
N ARG A 65 14.72 -4.67 4.36
CA ARG A 65 15.46 -3.60 5.07
C ARG A 65 16.47 -2.90 4.16
N HIS A 66 17.21 -3.67 3.36
CA HIS A 66 18.15 -3.12 2.38
C HIS A 66 17.43 -2.28 1.33
N PHE A 67 16.33 -2.77 0.78
CA PHE A 67 15.56 -2.04 -0.22
C PHE A 67 14.91 -0.77 0.36
N ALA A 68 14.41 -0.84 1.60
CA ALA A 68 13.93 0.35 2.30
C ALA A 68 15.03 1.41 2.48
N ALA A 69 16.27 1.01 2.77
CA ALA A 69 17.40 1.93 2.84
C ALA A 69 17.74 2.52 1.45
N GLU A 70 17.68 1.72 0.39
CA GLU A 70 17.84 2.19 -0.99
C GLU A 70 16.78 3.25 -1.35
N LEU A 71 15.51 2.99 -1.07
CA LEU A 71 14.44 3.97 -1.34
C LEU A 71 14.62 5.26 -0.53
N ARG A 72 15.07 5.18 0.73
CA ARG A 72 15.43 6.38 1.50
C ARG A 72 16.54 7.18 0.83
N SER A 73 17.58 6.51 0.32
CA SER A 73 18.68 7.18 -0.40
C SER A 73 18.21 7.86 -1.69
N LEU A 74 17.15 7.34 -2.31
CA LEU A 74 16.49 7.92 -3.48
C LEU A 74 15.51 9.05 -3.13
N GLY A 75 15.33 9.37 -1.86
CA GLY A 75 14.52 10.48 -1.37
C GLY A 75 13.06 10.15 -1.03
N PHE A 76 12.68 8.87 -0.97
CA PHE A 76 11.33 8.48 -0.54
C PHE A 76 11.16 8.62 0.99
N PRO A 77 10.01 9.11 1.48
CA PRO A 77 9.61 8.97 2.88
C PRO A 77 9.27 7.50 3.20
N VAL A 78 10.23 6.74 3.73
CA VAL A 78 10.05 5.30 3.98
C VAL A 78 9.78 4.99 5.45
N THR A 79 8.61 4.44 5.71
CA THR A 79 8.22 3.81 6.99
C THR A 79 8.54 2.32 6.96
N TYR A 80 9.22 1.81 7.99
CA TYR A 80 9.54 0.40 8.12
C TYR A 80 9.03 -0.08 9.48
N ALA A 81 7.99 -0.93 9.48
CA ALA A 81 7.34 -1.39 10.70
C ALA A 81 7.66 -2.86 10.97
N GLN A 82 7.99 -3.16 12.22
CA GLN A 82 8.02 -4.53 12.74
C GLN A 82 6.82 -4.68 13.68
N SER A 83 5.89 -5.57 13.35
CA SER A 83 4.59 -5.66 14.01
C SER A 83 4.12 -7.11 14.14
N GLN A 84 3.15 -7.33 15.03
CA GLN A 84 2.47 -8.62 15.07
C GLN A 84 1.60 -8.84 13.84
N ASP A 85 0.92 -7.80 13.36
CA ASP A 85 -0.01 -7.84 12.24
C ASP A 85 0.26 -6.72 11.20
N PHE A 86 -0.40 -6.80 10.04
CA PHE A 86 -0.31 -5.79 8.99
C PHE A 86 -1.22 -4.58 9.19
N ASN A 87 -2.40 -4.77 9.80
CA ASN A 87 -3.44 -3.75 9.86
C ASN A 87 -3.03 -2.58 10.75
N THR A 88 -2.53 -2.88 11.96
CA THR A 88 -2.14 -1.87 12.95
C THR A 88 -1.15 -0.83 12.39
N PRO A 89 0.04 -1.23 11.87
CA PRO A 89 0.98 -0.26 11.34
C PRO A 89 0.50 0.40 10.03
N LEU A 90 -0.29 -0.32 9.22
CA LEU A 90 -0.82 0.24 7.97
C LEU A 90 -1.82 1.37 8.25
N LEU A 91 -2.75 1.17 9.17
CA LEU A 91 -3.76 2.18 9.54
C LEU A 91 -3.11 3.42 10.19
N GLN A 92 -2.16 3.21 11.09
CA GLN A 92 -1.39 4.31 11.70
C GLN A 92 -0.63 5.12 10.65
N TRP A 93 -0.05 4.46 9.66
CA TRP A 93 0.68 5.11 8.58
C TRP A 93 -0.26 5.87 7.62
N ILE A 94 -1.42 5.29 7.28
CA ILE A 94 -2.46 5.97 6.50
C ILE A 94 -2.91 7.25 7.20
N GLU A 95 -3.19 7.19 8.50
CA GLU A 95 -3.57 8.35 9.30
C GLU A 95 -2.43 9.38 9.37
N GLN A 96 -1.20 8.95 9.65
CA GLN A 96 -0.05 9.85 9.76
C GLN A 96 0.20 10.66 8.48
N TYR A 97 0.11 10.02 7.32
CA TYR A 97 0.38 10.66 6.03
C TYR A 97 -0.89 11.16 5.32
N GLN A 98 -2.05 11.05 5.96
CA GLN A 98 -3.35 11.41 5.38
C GLN A 98 -3.58 10.79 4.00
N ILE A 99 -3.22 9.51 3.87
CA ILE A 99 -3.27 8.79 2.59
C ILE A 99 -4.72 8.55 2.21
N THR A 100 -5.11 9.09 1.05
CA THR A 100 -6.44 8.90 0.45
C THR A 100 -6.45 7.77 -0.58
N GLU A 101 -5.27 7.32 -1.01
CA GLU A 101 -5.12 6.25 -2.00
C GLU A 101 -3.92 5.34 -1.67
N LEU A 102 -4.18 4.06 -1.44
CA LEU A 102 -3.15 3.05 -1.17
C LEU A 102 -2.84 2.28 -2.46
N ARG A 103 -1.57 2.21 -2.83
CA ARG A 103 -1.11 1.43 -3.98
C ARG A 103 -0.27 0.25 -3.53
N VAL A 104 -0.61 -0.92 -4.05
CA VAL A 104 0.14 -2.15 -3.85
C VAL A 104 0.29 -2.83 -5.20
N MET A 105 1.48 -3.36 -5.52
CA MET A 105 1.61 -4.20 -6.70
C MET A 105 0.84 -5.50 -6.43
N THR A 106 0.16 -6.04 -7.45
CA THR A 106 -0.61 -7.27 -7.31
C THR A 106 0.27 -8.38 -6.70
N PRO A 107 -0.09 -8.95 -5.54
CA PRO A 107 0.67 -10.02 -4.94
C PRO A 107 0.61 -11.27 -5.80
N THR A 108 1.72 -12.01 -5.89
CA THR A 108 1.73 -13.33 -6.55
C THR A 108 1.18 -14.42 -5.62
N ASP A 109 1.21 -14.17 -4.30
CA ASP A 109 0.69 -15.07 -3.26
C ASP A 109 -0.85 -14.99 -3.17
N ARG A 110 -1.53 -16.09 -3.51
CA ARG A 110 -3.00 -16.18 -3.55
C ARG A 110 -3.65 -15.94 -2.18
N PRO A 111 -3.21 -16.59 -1.08
CA PRO A 111 -3.62 -16.25 0.27
C PRO A 111 -3.54 -14.76 0.60
N PHE A 112 -2.44 -14.10 0.25
CA PHE A 112 -2.26 -12.68 0.54
C PHE A 112 -3.14 -11.79 -0.34
N ALA A 113 -3.29 -12.13 -1.63
CA ALA A 113 -4.24 -11.46 -2.52
C ALA A 113 -5.70 -11.62 -2.03
N ALA A 114 -6.08 -12.80 -1.55
CA ALA A 114 -7.40 -13.02 -0.95
C ALA A 114 -7.60 -12.20 0.33
N TRP A 115 -6.57 -12.10 1.17
CA TRP A 115 -6.61 -11.28 2.38
C TRP A 115 -6.79 -9.78 2.06
N LEU A 116 -6.10 -9.26 1.04
CA LEU A 116 -6.30 -7.88 0.56
C LEU A 116 -7.74 -7.64 0.09
N ASN A 117 -8.32 -8.57 -0.68
CA ASN A 117 -9.71 -8.47 -1.14
C ASN A 117 -10.72 -8.53 0.02
N ILE A 118 -10.40 -9.29 1.08
CA ILE A 118 -11.24 -9.34 2.29
C ILE A 118 -11.18 -8.01 3.03
N CYS A 119 -9.98 -7.43 3.21
CA CYS A 119 -9.81 -6.09 3.78
C CYS A 119 -10.57 -5.03 2.98
N GLU A 120 -10.56 -5.13 1.65
CA GLU A 120 -11.37 -4.31 0.74
C GLU A 120 -12.87 -4.42 1.04
N SER A 121 -13.39 -5.65 1.20
CA SER A 121 -14.83 -5.86 1.47
C SER A 121 -15.33 -5.43 2.86
N GLN A 122 -14.47 -5.37 3.87
CA GLN A 122 -14.86 -5.13 5.28
C GLN A 122 -14.80 -3.65 5.70
N SER A 123 -14.31 -2.76 4.85
CA SER A 123 -14.23 -1.31 5.11
C SER A 123 -15.07 -0.52 4.10
N PRO A 124 -16.41 -0.46 4.25
CA PRO A 124 -17.25 0.30 3.34
C PRO A 124 -16.99 1.80 3.56
N GLY A 125 -16.15 2.37 2.70
CA GLY A 125 -15.88 3.82 2.64
C GLY A 125 -14.43 4.23 2.35
N TRP A 126 -13.43 3.34 2.46
CA TRP A 126 -12.02 3.70 2.30
C TRP A 126 -11.28 2.95 1.19
N ILE A 127 -11.95 2.03 0.49
CA ILE A 127 -11.32 1.15 -0.50
C ILE A 127 -12.25 0.99 -1.71
N TYR A 128 -11.96 1.72 -2.79
CA TYR A 128 -12.59 1.51 -4.09
C TYR A 128 -11.52 1.08 -5.11
N PRO A 129 -11.71 -0.02 -5.85
CA PRO A 129 -10.82 -0.42 -6.92
C PRO A 129 -11.07 0.50 -8.12
N LEU A 130 -10.18 1.45 -8.39
CA LEU A 130 -10.14 2.06 -9.72
C LEU A 130 -9.39 1.12 -10.65
N PHE A 131 -10.05 0.80 -11.76
CA PHE A 131 -9.50 0.06 -12.88
C PHE A 131 -8.04 0.46 -13.19
N PRO A 132 -7.21 -0.48 -13.69
CA PRO A 132 -5.81 -0.22 -13.99
C PRO A 132 -5.64 1.04 -14.84
N HIS A 133 -4.61 1.84 -14.52
CA HIS A 133 -4.16 2.94 -15.36
C HIS A 133 -4.05 2.42 -16.81
N PRO A 134 -4.50 3.15 -17.84
CA PRO A 134 -4.54 2.66 -19.23
C PRO A 134 -3.18 2.26 -19.83
N LEU A 135 -2.09 2.34 -19.05
CA LEU A 135 -0.73 1.95 -19.43
C LEU A 135 -0.12 0.82 -18.56
N ASP A 136 -0.76 0.35 -17.48
CA ASP A 136 -0.18 -0.72 -16.64
C ASP A 136 -1.25 -1.56 -15.90
N LYS A 137 -1.24 -2.88 -16.14
CA LYS A 137 -2.19 -3.86 -15.58
C LYS A 137 -1.71 -4.54 -14.29
N SER A 138 -0.55 -4.15 -13.75
CA SER A 138 0.14 -4.88 -12.67
C SER A 138 0.08 -4.22 -11.28
N ALA A 139 -0.52 -3.03 -11.16
CA ALA A 139 -0.72 -2.34 -9.89
C ALA A 139 -2.21 -2.33 -9.50
N ILE A 140 -2.50 -2.65 -8.25
CA ILE A 140 -3.83 -2.47 -7.64
C ILE A 140 -3.83 -1.10 -6.96
N THR A 141 -4.78 -0.27 -7.36
CA THR A 141 -4.96 1.09 -6.84
C THR A 141 -6.24 1.13 -6.00
N LEU A 142 -6.12 1.47 -4.72
CA LEU A 142 -7.23 1.65 -3.81
C LEU A 142 -7.47 3.15 -3.63
N THR A 143 -8.59 3.70 -4.10
CA THR A 143 -8.92 5.14 -3.96
C THR A 143 -10.18 5.34 -3.13
N SER A 144 -10.43 6.56 -2.62
CA SER A 144 -11.72 6.94 -2.01
C SER A 144 -12.64 7.64 -3.03
N HIS A 145 -13.90 7.20 -3.20
CA HIS A 145 -14.94 8.01 -3.86
C HIS A 145 -16.36 7.74 -3.38
N GLU A 146 -16.99 8.76 -2.78
CA GLU A 146 -18.40 9.17 -2.94
C GLU A 146 -18.55 10.52 -2.19
N TRP A 147 -19.15 11.57 -2.76
CA TRP A 147 -20.59 11.73 -3.02
C TRP A 147 -20.89 12.34 -4.41
N ILE A 148 -21.66 11.63 -5.24
CA ILE A 148 -22.43 12.21 -6.36
C ILE A 148 -23.88 12.33 -5.89
N ASP A 149 -24.48 13.46 -6.23
CA ASP A 149 -25.85 13.89 -5.92
C ASP A 149 -26.93 12.81 -6.12
N THR A 150 -27.71 12.57 -5.07
CA THR A 150 -29.10 12.13 -5.24
C THR A 150 -29.97 13.39 -5.20
N PRO A 151 -30.66 13.78 -6.29
CA PRO A 151 -31.66 14.84 -6.19
C PRO A 151 -32.80 14.31 -5.32
N LEU A 152 -33.08 15.01 -4.22
CA LEU A 152 -34.31 14.82 -3.46
C LEU A 152 -35.46 15.15 -4.42
N ALA A 153 -36.17 14.11 -4.85
CA ALA A 153 -37.50 14.25 -5.42
C ALA A 153 -38.41 14.89 -4.35
N GLU A 154 -39.25 15.81 -4.82
CA GLU A 154 -40.22 16.62 -4.06
C GLU A 154 -41.16 15.80 -3.15
#